data_AF-A0AAE0A4W1-F1
#
_entry.id   AF-A0AAE0A4W1-F1
#
_cell.length_a   1.000
_cell.length_b   1.000
_cell.length_c   1.000
_cell.angle_alpha   90.00
_cell.angle_beta   90.00
_cell.angle_gamma   90.00
#
_symmetry.space_group_name_H-M   'P 1'
#
loop_
_entity.id
_entity.type
_entity.pdbx_description
1 polymer ?
#
loop_
_entity_poly.entity_id
_entity_poly.type
_entity_poly.pdbx_seq_one_letter_code
_entity_poly.pdbx_strand_id
1 'polypeptide(L)'
;MKNERRDKTIGLRAYSTKKFIDVGQPTPASHPQLMKEGEITPRLGAEEYISRRKRFLELLPENSVAILAAAPVKMMTDVVPYMYQQDADY
;
A
#
# COMPACT_ATOMS: atom_id res chain seq x y z
N MET A 1 -24.47 -34.84 -0.65
CA MET A 1 -23.01 -34.60 -0.58
C MET A 1 -22.81 -33.11 -0.34
N LYS A 2 -22.45 -32.69 0.89
CA LYS A 2 -22.22 -31.28 1.24
C LYS A 2 -20.82 -30.90 0.76
N ASN A 3 -20.73 -30.03 -0.25
CA ASN A 3 -19.45 -29.57 -0.77
C ASN A 3 -19.00 -28.36 0.05
N GLU A 4 -18.27 -28.63 1.13
CA GLU A 4 -17.71 -27.62 2.02
C GLU A 4 -16.51 -26.97 1.30
N ARG A 5 -16.75 -25.81 0.68
CA ARG A 5 -15.69 -24.96 0.15
C ARG A 5 -14.85 -24.48 1.33
N ARG A 6 -13.68 -25.08 1.51
CA ARG A 6 -12.65 -24.60 2.43
C ARG A 6 -12.21 -23.22 1.99
N ASP A 7 -12.78 -22.20 2.61
CA ASP A 7 -12.34 -20.82 2.49
C ASP A 7 -10.97 -20.69 3.19
N LYS A 8 -9.91 -21.00 2.43
CA LYS A 8 -8.54 -20.67 2.83
C LYS A 8 -8.43 -19.15 2.73
N THR A 9 -8.71 -18.45 3.82
CA THR A 9 -8.34 -17.05 3.97
C THR A 9 -6.81 -16.95 3.90
N ILE A 10 -6.30 -16.69 2.70
CA ILE A 10 -4.91 -16.28 2.46
C ILE A 10 -4.77 -14.98 3.24
N GLY A 11 -3.94 -14.98 4.29
CA GLY A 11 -3.90 -13.89 5.26
C GLY A 11 -3.90 -12.51 4.61
N LEU A 12 -4.97 -11.74 4.87
CA LEU A 12 -5.13 -10.38 4.37
C LEU A 12 -4.15 -9.47 5.10
N ARG A 13 -2.95 -9.27 4.56
CA ARG A 13 -2.12 -8.14 4.97
C ARG A 13 -2.58 -6.92 4.18
N ALA A 14 -3.49 -6.15 4.74
CA ALA A 14 -3.83 -4.85 4.20
C ALA A 14 -2.58 -3.96 4.28
N TYR A 15 -2.10 -3.47 3.15
CA TYR A 15 -1.20 -2.33 3.15
C TYR A 15 -2.01 -1.10 3.62
N SER A 16 -1.36 -0.21 4.40
CA SER A 16 -2.00 0.88 5.15
C SER A 16 -2.71 0.51 6.46
N THR A 17 -2.21 -0.47 7.22
CA THR A 17 -2.69 -0.70 8.60
C THR A 17 -2.11 0.32 9.57
N LYS A 18 -2.79 0.56 10.71
CA LYS A 18 -2.27 1.36 11.84
C LYS A 18 -0.97 0.79 12.45
N LYS A 19 -0.55 -0.40 12.04
CA LYS A 19 0.71 -1.02 12.45
C LYS A 19 1.83 -0.54 11.54
N PHE A 20 2.73 0.26 12.10
CA PHE A 20 3.94 0.71 11.43
C PHE A 20 5.02 -0.38 11.46
N ILE A 21 5.68 -0.59 10.33
CA ILE A 21 6.85 -1.45 10.20
C ILE A 21 7.97 -0.52 9.72
N ASP A 22 9.12 -0.57 10.37
CA ASP A 22 10.27 0.20 9.91
C ASP A 22 10.81 -0.42 8.62
N VAL A 23 10.61 0.31 7.52
CA VAL A 23 11.01 -0.08 6.15
C VAL A 23 11.86 1.00 5.49
N GLY A 24 12.46 1.90 6.28
CA GLY A 24 13.30 3.01 5.80
C GLY A 24 12.51 4.20 5.23
N GLN A 25 11.18 4.17 5.26
CA GLN A 25 10.35 5.35 4.99
C GLN A 25 10.22 6.23 6.24
N PRO A 26 10.10 7.56 6.08
CA PRO A 26 9.86 8.46 7.20
C PRO A 26 8.65 8.03 8.03
N THR A 27 8.76 8.18 9.34
CA THR A 27 7.70 7.93 10.32
C THR A 27 7.56 9.15 11.23
N PRO A 28 6.43 9.33 11.94
CA PRO A 28 6.29 10.44 12.88
C PRO A 28 7.37 10.44 13.98
N ALA A 29 7.85 9.24 14.36
CA ALA A 29 8.95 9.10 15.32
C ALA A 29 10.33 9.48 14.75
N SER A 30 10.61 9.14 13.48
CA SER A 30 11.92 9.43 12.85
C SER A 30 12.00 10.84 12.26
N HIS A 31 10.88 11.37 11.77
CA HIS A 31 10.78 12.66 11.09
C HIS A 31 9.56 13.45 11.57
N PRO A 32 9.52 13.88 12.85
CA PRO A 32 8.37 14.56 13.44
C PRO A 32 8.05 15.92 12.79
N GLN A 33 9.03 16.53 12.12
CA GLN A 33 8.85 17.78 11.38
C GLN A 33 8.15 17.57 10.04
N LEU A 34 8.18 16.34 9.50
CA LEU A 34 7.64 15.99 8.18
C LEU A 34 6.28 15.28 8.29
N MET A 35 6.08 14.45 9.32
CA MET A 35 4.91 13.60 9.47
C MET A 35 4.29 13.70 10.87
N LYS A 36 2.96 13.72 10.93
CA LYS A 36 2.20 13.68 12.18
C LYS A 36 1.78 12.27 12.57
N GLU A 37 1.49 12.06 13.85
CA GLU A 37 1.01 10.78 14.35
C GLU A 37 -0.23 10.28 13.57
N GLY A 38 -0.22 9.02 13.15
CA GLY A 38 -1.31 8.43 12.35
C GLY A 38 -1.26 8.73 10.85
N GLU A 39 -0.34 9.58 10.38
CA GLU A 39 -0.05 9.73 8.94
C GLU A 39 0.77 8.55 8.42
N ILE A 40 0.41 8.05 7.24
CA ILE A 40 1.15 6.98 6.53
C ILE A 40 2.12 7.59 5.53
N THR A 41 1.68 8.65 4.86
CA THR A 41 2.51 9.53 4.04
C THR A 41 2.27 10.96 4.50
N PRO A 42 3.19 11.90 4.26
CA PRO A 42 3.00 13.28 4.72
C PRO A 42 1.62 13.82 4.33
N ARG A 43 0.85 14.31 5.31
CA ARG A 43 -0.51 14.85 5.15
C ARG A 43 -1.63 13.83 4.84
N LEU A 44 -1.36 12.53 4.75
CA LEU A 44 -2.38 11.50 4.47
C LEU A 44 -2.33 10.35 5.49
N GLY A 45 -3.44 10.12 6.18
CA GLY A 45 -3.61 9.02 7.13
C GLY A 45 -4.16 7.73 6.50
N ALA A 46 -4.23 6.67 7.31
CA ALA A 46 -4.74 5.36 6.89
C ALA A 46 -6.15 5.40 6.30
N GLU A 47 -7.04 6.22 6.88
CA GLU A 47 -8.44 6.30 6.47
C GLU A 47 -8.63 6.81 5.04
N GLU A 48 -7.76 7.72 4.59
CA GLU A 48 -7.79 8.24 3.22
C GLU A 48 -7.47 7.14 2.20
N TYR A 49 -6.41 6.35 2.45
CA TYR A 49 -6.07 5.21 1.60
C TYR A 49 -7.17 4.15 1.57
N ILE A 50 -7.80 3.87 2.72
CA ILE A 50 -8.95 2.95 2.80
C ILE A 50 -10.13 3.48 1.99
N SER A 51 -10.44 4.78 2.11
CA SER A 51 -11.53 5.44 1.38
C SER A 51 -11.32 5.39 -0.13
N ARG A 52 -10.10 5.69 -0.62
CA ARG A 52 -9.75 5.60 -2.04
C ARG A 52 -9.90 4.19 -2.59
N ARG A 53 -9.43 3.17 -1.85
CA ARG A 53 -9.60 1.77 -2.26
C ARG A 53 -11.07 1.37 -2.33
N LYS A 54 -11.91 1.80 -1.38
CA LYS A 54 -13.36 1.52 -1.44
C LYS A 54 -14.00 2.12 -2.69
N ARG A 55 -13.73 3.38 -2.99
CA ARG A 55 -14.22 4.04 -4.22
C ARG A 55 -13.74 3.35 -5.49
N PHE A 56 -12.49 2.87 -5.50
CA PHE A 56 -11.97 2.12 -6.63
C PHE A 56 -12.65 0.75 -6.79
N LEU A 57 -12.90 0.03 -5.68
CA LEU A 57 -13.62 -1.25 -5.71
C LEU A 57 -15.05 -1.12 -6.23
N GLU A 58 -15.73 0.00 -6.00
CA GLU A 58 -17.08 0.28 -6.54
C GLU A 58 -17.10 0.37 -8.07
N LEU A 59 -15.94 0.62 -8.70
CA LEU A 59 -15.81 0.69 -10.16
C LEU A 59 -15.46 -0.67 -10.79
N LEU A 60 -15.09 -1.67 -9.99
CA LEU A 60 -14.67 -2.97 -10.48
C LEU A 60 -15.87 -3.87 -10.82
N PRO A 61 -15.79 -4.71 -11.87
CA PRO A 61 -16.80 -5.73 -12.14
C PRO A 61 -16.96 -6.70 -10.96
N GLU A 62 -18.15 -7.27 -10.81
CA GLU A 62 -18.40 -8.31 -9.81
C GLU A 62 -17.43 -9.50 -9.99
N ASN A 63 -16.97 -10.07 -8.87
CA ASN A 63 -16.03 -11.20 -8.83
C ASN A 63 -14.69 -10.96 -9.54
N SER A 64 -14.28 -9.69 -9.68
CA SER A 64 -12.97 -9.33 -10.21
C SER A 64 -11.95 -9.02 -9.09
N VAL A 65 -10.67 -8.96 -9.48
CA VAL A 65 -9.57 -8.58 -8.61
C VAL A 65 -8.68 -7.58 -9.34
N ALA A 66 -8.28 -6.51 -8.64
CA ALA A 66 -7.29 -5.56 -9.13
C ALA A 66 -5.92 -5.87 -8.53
N ILE A 67 -4.88 -5.88 -9.37
CA ILE A 67 -3.49 -6.05 -8.98
C ILE A 67 -2.74 -4.79 -9.41
N LEU A 68 -2.26 -4.01 -8.44
CA LEU A 68 -1.48 -2.79 -8.64
C LEU A 68 -0.02 -3.11 -8.30
N ALA A 69 0.86 -3.02 -9.31
CA ALA A 69 2.28 -3.28 -9.12
C ALA A 69 2.98 -2.03 -8.62
N ALA A 70 3.97 -2.21 -7.74
CA ALA A 70 4.87 -1.13 -7.37
C ALA A 70 5.77 -0.74 -8.56
N ALA A 71 6.27 0.50 -8.55
CA ALA A 71 7.23 0.96 -9.52
C ALA A 71 8.52 0.12 -9.49
N PRO A 72 9.16 -0.09 -10.65
CA PRO A 72 10.47 -0.72 -10.69
C PRO A 72 11.56 0.25 -10.20
N VAL A 73 12.65 -0.29 -9.66
CA VAL A 73 13.86 0.50 -9.42
C VAL A 73 14.48 0.85 -10.77
N LYS A 74 14.59 2.15 -11.06
CA LYS A 74 15.23 2.63 -12.29
C LYS A 74 16.73 2.69 -12.11
N MET A 75 17.48 2.08 -13.01
CA MET A 75 18.95 2.09 -13.01
C MET A 75 19.48 3.22 -13.89
N MET A 76 20.46 3.97 -13.38
CA MET A 76 21.23 4.96 -14.15
C MET A 76 22.35 4.29 -14.94
N THR A 77 23.01 3.33 -14.32
CA THR A 77 24.00 2.41 -14.91
C THR A 77 23.74 1.02 -14.34
N ASP A 78 24.45 -0.01 -14.80
CA ASP A 78 24.26 -1.39 -14.35
C ASP A 78 24.35 -1.59 -12.82
N VAL A 79 25.03 -0.68 -12.10
CA VAL A 79 25.24 -0.78 -10.64
C VAL A 79 24.73 0.44 -9.84
N VAL A 80 24.29 1.50 -10.51
CA VAL A 80 23.86 2.75 -9.82
C VAL A 80 22.36 2.98 -10.03
N PRO A 81 21.52 2.93 -8.97
CA PRO A 81 20.10 3.24 -9.07
C PRO A 81 19.84 4.75 -9.02
N TYR A 82 18.77 5.18 -9.68
CA TYR A 82 18.15 6.48 -9.40
C TYR A 82 17.39 6.44 -8.07
N MET A 83 17.05 7.61 -7.54
CA MET A 83 16.12 7.69 -6.42
C MET A 83 14.79 7.06 -6.78
N TYR A 84 14.31 6.18 -5.90
CA TYR A 84 13.05 5.48 -6.09
C TYR A 84 11.88 6.46 -6.04
N GLN A 85 11.01 6.38 -7.04
CA GLN A 85 9.73 7.10 -7.09
C GLN A 85 8.63 6.07 -7.35
N GLN A 86 7.65 6.01 -6.45
CA GLN A 86 6.52 5.11 -6.56
C GLN A 86 5.59 5.55 -7.70
N ASP A 87 4.85 4.60 -8.27
CA ASP A 87 3.77 4.90 -9.21
C ASP A 87 2.62 5.62 -8.47
N ALA A 88 2.00 6.61 -9.10
CA ALA A 88 0.91 7.38 -8.51
C ALA A 88 -0.38 6.55 -8.38
N ASP A 89 -0.52 5.49 -9.19
CA ASP A 89 -1.70 4.63 -9.18
C ASP A 89 -1.61 3.51 -8.12
N TYR A 90 -0.46 3.33 -7.45
CA TYR A 90 -0.25 2.32 -6.40
C TYR A 90 -0.88 2.72 -5.05
#